data_AF-A0AAN5CV57-F1
#
_entry.id   AF-A0AAN5CV57-F1
#
_cell.length_a   1.000
_cell.length_b   1.000
_cell.length_c   1.000
_cell.angle_alpha   90.00
_cell.angle_beta   90.00
_cell.angle_gamma   90.00
#
_symmetry.space_group_name_H-M   'P 1'
#
loop_
_entity.id
_entity.type
_entity.pdbx_description
1 polymer ?
#
loop_
_entity_poly.entity_id
_entity_poly.type
_entity_poly.pdbx_seq_one_letter_code
_entity_poly.pdbx_strand_id
1 'polypeptide(L)'
;MTLINAVMIAYGLPMTLTYILVVVSVIALRKELTSSFLAIYLIMAAVNLTTYFSTWWTHRLRSELFFFWYYEWSMQPGVELWRTFHQFLASYFFYAQNSCCFMFTANRFTSIVFPSRHITFWRSYHWHLQFAIHFLSLGICVATR
;
A
#
# COMPACT_ATOMS: atom_id res chain seq x y z
N MET A 1 -20.02 8.77 20.02
CA MET A 1 -18.95 8.76 19.01
C MET A 1 -18.33 10.14 18.96
N THR A 2 -17.01 10.25 19.09
CA THR A 2 -16.30 11.51 18.89
C THR A 2 -16.35 11.88 17.40
N LEU A 3 -16.43 13.17 17.07
CA LEU A 3 -16.43 13.69 15.69
C LEU A 3 -15.34 13.05 14.81
N ILE A 4 -14.20 12.73 15.42
CA ILE A 4 -13.05 12.08 14.80
C ILE A 4 -13.42 10.70 14.22
N ASN A 5 -14.11 9.84 14.98
CA ASN A 5 -14.48 8.50 14.50
C ASN A 5 -15.48 8.59 13.32
N ALA A 6 -16.40 9.56 13.36
CA ALA A 6 -17.35 9.79 12.26
C ALA A 6 -16.61 10.23 10.98
N VAL A 7 -15.67 11.17 11.07
CA VAL A 7 -14.82 11.60 9.94
C VAL A 7 -13.98 10.43 9.41
N MET A 8 -13.42 9.62 10.31
CA MET A 8 -12.59 8.47 9.92
C MET A 8 -13.36 7.38 9.18
N ILE A 9 -14.60 7.09 9.58
CA ILE A 9 -15.47 6.13 8.89
C ILE A 9 -15.96 6.70 7.56
N ALA A 10 -16.42 7.95 7.57
CA ALA A 10 -16.91 8.64 6.37
C ALA A 10 -15.82 8.79 5.29
N TYR A 11 -14.55 8.87 5.68
CA TYR A 11 -13.44 8.89 4.73
C TYR A 11 -12.96 7.47 4.37
N GLY A 12 -12.80 6.60 5.36
CA GLY A 12 -12.17 5.30 5.19
C GLY A 12 -13.03 4.27 4.45
N LEU A 13 -14.34 4.22 4.75
CA LEU A 13 -15.23 3.24 4.14
C LEU A 13 -15.45 3.53 2.64
N PRO A 14 -15.82 4.74 2.20
CA PRO A 14 -15.94 5.03 0.77
C PRO A 14 -14.63 4.82 0.02
N MET A 15 -13.49 5.25 0.59
CA MET A 15 -12.18 5.03 -0.03
C MET A 15 -11.88 3.55 -0.26
N THR A 16 -12.15 2.69 0.72
CA THR A 16 -11.94 1.25 0.61
C THR A 16 -12.84 0.64 -0.47
N LEU A 17 -14.12 1.03 -0.49
CA LEU A 17 -15.08 0.56 -1.50
C LEU A 17 -14.67 0.98 -2.92
N THR A 18 -14.27 2.24 -3.11
CA THR A 18 -13.75 2.72 -4.39
C THR A 18 -12.49 1.96 -4.79
N TYR A 19 -11.60 1.66 -3.85
CA TYR A 19 -10.39 0.88 -4.13
C TYR A 19 -10.71 -0.52 -4.65
N ILE A 20 -11.64 -1.23 -3.99
CA ILE A 20 -12.10 -2.56 -4.41
C ILE A 20 -12.72 -2.48 -5.81
N LEU A 21 -13.60 -1.50 -6.04
CA LEU A 21 -14.24 -1.28 -7.32
C LEU A 21 -13.19 -1.11 -8.43
N VAL A 22 -12.20 -0.24 -8.23
CA VAL A 22 -11.18 0.02 -9.24
C VAL A 22 -10.31 -1.21 -9.49
N VAL A 23 -9.93 -1.97 -8.46
CA VAL A 23 -9.19 -3.23 -8.63
C VAL A 23 -10.00 -4.22 -9.49
N VAL A 24 -11.30 -4.37 -9.21
CA VAL A 24 -12.19 -5.23 -10.00
C VAL A 24 -12.28 -4.74 -11.44
N SER A 25 -12.48 -3.44 -11.67
CA SER A 25 -12.52 -2.84 -13.02
C SER A 25 -11.22 -3.06 -13.79
N VAL A 26 -10.07 -2.89 -13.15
CA VAL A 26 -8.76 -3.11 -13.77
C VAL A 26 -8.52 -4.58 -14.13
N ILE A 27 -8.96 -5.51 -13.27
CA ILE A 27 -8.89 -6.95 -13.55
C ILE A 27 -9.83 -7.34 -14.70
N ALA A 28 -10.99 -6.69 -14.82
CA ALA A 28 -11.90 -6.89 -15.95
C ALA A 28 -11.29 -6.41 -17.27
N LEU A 29 -10.59 -5.26 -17.25
CA LEU A 29 -9.91 -4.67 -18.41
C LEU A 29 -8.52 -5.27 -18.71
N ARG A 30 -8.12 -6.35 -18.01
CA ARG A 30 -6.76 -6.93 -18.12
C ARG A 30 -6.32 -7.33 -19.53
N LYS A 31 -7.27 -7.57 -20.45
CA LYS A 31 -6.97 -7.95 -21.85
C LYS A 31 -6.59 -6.75 -22.71
N GLU A 32 -6.97 -5.55 -22.32
CA GLU A 32 -6.69 -4.30 -23.04
C GLU A 32 -5.44 -3.59 -22.51
N LEU A 33 -5.05 -3.91 -21.27
CA LEU A 33 -3.93 -3.29 -20.58
C LEU A 33 -2.64 -4.08 -20.79
N THR A 34 -1.50 -3.38 -20.79
CA THR A 34 -0.20 -4.05 -20.81
C THR A 34 0.02 -4.80 -19.49
N SER A 35 0.61 -6.00 -19.58
CA SER A 35 0.85 -6.85 -18.39
C SER A 35 1.71 -6.15 -17.33
N SER A 36 2.68 -5.34 -17.73
CA SER A 36 3.53 -4.57 -16.82
C SER A 36 2.75 -3.46 -16.10
N PHE A 37 1.88 -2.73 -16.81
CA PHE A 37 1.01 -1.73 -16.21
C PHE A 37 0.06 -2.36 -15.20
N LEU A 38 -0.58 -3.48 -15.58
CA LEU A 38 -1.49 -4.21 -14.71
C LEU A 38 -0.79 -4.68 -13.42
N ALA A 39 0.41 -5.26 -13.53
CA ALA A 39 1.18 -5.70 -12.38
C ALA A 39 1.53 -4.55 -11.44
N ILE A 40 2.07 -3.44 -11.97
CA ILE A 40 2.44 -2.26 -11.17
C ILE A 40 1.21 -1.69 -10.46
N TYR A 41 0.08 -1.58 -11.18
CA TYR A 41 -1.15 -1.05 -10.63
C TYR A 41 -1.71 -1.93 -9.50
N LEU A 42 -1.76 -3.25 -9.70
CA LEU A 42 -2.26 -4.18 -8.69
C LEU A 42 -1.37 -4.22 -7.44
N ILE A 43 -0.05 -4.14 -7.60
CA ILE A 43 0.88 -4.07 -6.47
C ILE A 43 0.69 -2.75 -5.71
N MET A 44 0.59 -1.63 -6.42
CA MET A 44 0.29 -0.32 -5.80
C MET A 44 -1.03 -0.36 -5.03
N ALA A 45 -2.07 -0.97 -5.61
CA ALA A 45 -3.37 -1.10 -4.96
C ALA A 45 -3.31 -1.97 -3.70
N ALA A 46 -2.62 -3.10 -3.76
CA ALA A 46 -2.39 -3.96 -2.61
C ALA A 46 -1.65 -3.22 -1.49
N VAL A 47 -0.53 -2.55 -1.82
CA VAL A 47 0.25 -1.76 -0.87
C VAL A 47 -0.59 -0.66 -0.23
N ASN A 48 -1.41 0.05 -0.99
CA ASN A 48 -2.26 1.12 -0.47
C ASN A 48 -3.35 0.59 0.48
N LEU A 49 -4.00 -0.53 0.12
CA LEU A 49 -4.96 -1.19 1.01
C LEU A 49 -4.28 -1.68 2.30
N THR A 50 -3.12 -2.33 2.20
CA THR A 50 -2.39 -2.80 3.38
C THR A 50 -1.88 -1.63 4.24
N THR A 51 -1.51 -0.50 3.64
CA THR A 51 -1.15 0.73 4.36
C THR A 51 -2.35 1.26 5.14
N TYR A 52 -3.54 1.30 4.51
CA TYR A 52 -4.78 1.69 5.18
C TYR A 52 -5.10 0.77 6.37
N PHE A 53 -5.01 -0.55 6.20
CA PHE A 53 -5.23 -1.48 7.31
C PHE A 53 -4.17 -1.36 8.41
N SER A 54 -2.90 -1.16 8.04
CA SER A 54 -1.80 -1.00 9.00
C SER A 54 -1.91 0.29 9.82
N THR A 55 -2.39 1.38 9.20
CA THR A 55 -2.66 2.65 9.89
C THR A 55 -3.93 2.58 10.73
N TRP A 56 -4.98 1.90 10.25
CA TRP A 56 -6.18 1.62 11.04
C TRP A 56 -5.82 0.85 12.31
N TRP A 57 -4.96 -0.15 12.19
CA TRP A 57 -4.45 -0.91 13.31
C TRP A 57 -3.67 -0.03 14.31
N THR A 58 -2.59 0.59 13.86
CA THR A 58 -1.66 1.30 14.76
C THR A 58 -2.25 2.57 15.37
N HIS A 59 -3.17 3.25 14.69
CA HIS A 59 -3.69 4.55 15.14
C HIS A 59 -5.16 4.54 15.57
N ARG A 60 -5.99 3.64 15.04
CA ARG A 60 -7.46 3.71 15.26
C ARG A 60 -7.99 2.67 16.26
N LEU A 61 -7.28 1.55 16.47
CA LEU A 61 -7.68 0.53 17.45
C LEU A 61 -7.88 1.09 18.87
N ARG A 62 -7.10 2.10 19.26
CA ARG A 62 -7.25 2.75 20.57
C ARG A 62 -8.58 3.50 20.73
N SER A 63 -9.14 4.01 19.64
CA SER A 63 -10.29 4.93 19.65
C SER A 63 -11.64 4.22 19.46
N GLU A 64 -11.63 2.94 19.09
CA GLU A 64 -12.82 2.16 18.79
C GLU A 64 -13.13 1.18 19.93
N LEU A 65 -14.26 1.37 20.63
CA LEU A 65 -14.63 0.57 21.80
C LEU A 65 -14.67 -0.93 21.50
N PHE A 66 -15.17 -1.32 20.32
CA PHE A 66 -15.31 -2.72 19.93
C PHE A 66 -13.96 -3.44 19.77
N PHE A 67 -12.91 -2.72 19.36
CA PHE A 67 -11.59 -3.30 19.16
C PHE A 67 -10.58 -2.94 20.26
N PHE A 68 -11.04 -2.27 21.32
CA PHE A 68 -10.17 -1.82 22.41
C PHE A 68 -9.47 -2.99 23.14
N TRP A 69 -10.15 -4.14 23.26
CA TRP A 69 -9.57 -5.36 23.83
C TRP A 69 -8.27 -5.78 23.12
N TYR A 70 -8.21 -5.58 21.81
CA TYR A 70 -7.05 -5.92 21.00
C TYR A 70 -5.88 -4.99 21.31
N TYR A 71 -6.18 -3.69 21.42
CA TYR A 71 -5.21 -2.69 21.80
C TYR A 71 -4.61 -3.01 23.17
N GLU A 72 -5.44 -3.31 24.18
CA GLU A 72 -4.96 -3.67 25.52
C GLU A 72 -4.06 -4.90 25.50
N TRP A 73 -4.46 -5.97 24.80
CA TRP A 73 -3.65 -7.17 24.64
C TRP A 73 -2.29 -6.85 23.98
N SER A 74 -2.26 -6.02 22.93
CA SER A 74 -1.02 -5.63 22.26
C SER A 74 -0.06 -4.79 23.12
N MET A 75 -0.55 -4.23 24.23
CA MET A 75 0.23 -3.44 25.17
C MET A 75 0.73 -4.26 26.37
N GLN A 76 0.31 -5.53 26.50
CA GLN A 76 0.75 -6.39 27.60
C GLN A 76 2.25 -6.74 27.48
N PRO A 77 2.95 -6.90 28.62
CA PRO A 77 4.31 -7.45 28.65
C PRO A 77 4.33 -8.84 28.00
N GLY A 78 5.30 -9.12 27.14
CA GLY A 78 5.42 -10.39 26.39
C GLY A 78 4.90 -10.36 24.96
N VAL A 79 4.16 -9.32 24.55
CA VAL A 79 3.63 -9.14 23.18
C VAL A 79 4.43 -8.09 22.38
N GLU A 80 5.61 -7.73 22.87
CA GLU A 80 6.42 -6.61 22.36
C GLU A 80 6.91 -6.82 20.93
N LEU A 81 7.30 -8.06 20.59
CA LEU A 81 7.71 -8.41 19.23
C LEU A 81 6.57 -8.18 18.23
N TRP A 82 5.35 -8.54 18.61
CA TRP A 82 4.16 -8.35 17.79
C TRP A 82 3.86 -6.85 17.58
N ARG A 83 3.93 -6.05 18.65
CA ARG A 83 3.79 -4.59 18.57
C ARG A 83 4.85 -3.98 17.64
N THR A 84 6.11 -4.38 17.81
CA THR A 84 7.23 -3.90 16.98
C THR A 84 7.05 -4.27 15.52
N PHE A 85 6.59 -5.50 15.24
CA PHE A 85 6.30 -5.98 13.90
C PHE A 85 5.20 -5.14 13.22
N HIS A 86 4.10 -4.84 13.92
CA HIS A 86 3.04 -3.99 13.38
C HIS A 86 3.49 -2.57 13.08
N GLN A 87 4.25 -1.97 14.00
CA GLN A 87 4.82 -0.65 13.76
C GLN A 87 5.75 -0.69 12.55
N PHE A 88 6.61 -1.72 12.46
CA PHE A 88 7.53 -1.90 11.33
C PHE A 88 6.79 -2.00 10.01
N LEU A 89 5.75 -2.83 9.94
CA LEU A 89 4.91 -2.95 8.74
C LEU A 89 4.30 -1.60 8.36
N ALA A 90 3.76 -0.84 9.33
CA ALA A 90 3.20 0.47 9.04
C ALA A 90 4.24 1.41 8.42
N SER A 91 5.44 1.50 8.99
CA SER A 91 6.55 2.30 8.44
C SER A 91 6.97 1.82 7.05
N TYR A 92 7.15 0.50 6.86
CA TYR A 92 7.55 -0.09 5.59
C TYR A 92 6.52 0.19 4.49
N PHE A 93 5.23 0.02 4.78
CA PHE A 93 4.16 0.22 3.80
C PHE A 93 4.03 1.69 3.38
N PHE A 94 4.30 2.65 4.27
CA PHE A 94 4.40 4.07 3.88
C PHE A 94 5.50 4.31 2.85
N TYR A 95 6.69 3.74 3.04
CA TYR A 95 7.77 3.85 2.04
C TYR A 95 7.41 3.10 0.75
N ALA A 96 6.88 1.89 0.87
CA ALA A 96 6.47 1.07 -0.27
C ALA A 96 5.39 1.75 -1.13
N GLN A 97 4.47 2.48 -0.51
CA GLN A 97 3.43 3.25 -1.19
C GLN A 97 4.01 4.35 -2.08
N ASN A 98 4.93 5.17 -1.54
CA ASN A 98 5.62 6.22 -2.31
C ASN A 98 6.43 5.64 -3.46
N SER A 99 7.14 4.56 -3.18
CA SER A 99 7.88 3.75 -4.12
C SER A 99 7.03 3.21 -5.28
N CYS A 100 5.84 2.67 -4.97
CA CYS A 100 4.89 2.21 -5.98
C CYS A 100 4.32 3.38 -6.80
N CYS A 101 4.04 4.52 -6.17
CA CYS A 101 3.60 5.74 -6.84
C CYS A 101 4.66 6.25 -7.84
N PHE A 102 5.93 6.26 -7.44
CA PHE A 102 7.05 6.58 -8.34
C PHE A 102 7.08 5.63 -9.54
N MET A 103 7.00 4.32 -9.29
CA MET A 103 7.04 3.30 -10.33
C MET A 103 5.88 3.44 -11.33
N PHE A 104 4.67 3.68 -10.83
CA PHE A 104 3.49 3.94 -11.66
C PHE A 104 3.65 5.22 -12.50
N THR A 105 4.17 6.28 -11.89
CA THR A 105 4.42 7.57 -12.57
C THR A 105 5.49 7.41 -13.66
N ALA A 106 6.58 6.69 -13.38
CA ALA A 106 7.62 6.39 -14.36
C ALA A 106 7.10 5.55 -15.52
N ASN A 107 6.23 4.57 -15.23
CA ASN A 107 5.56 3.78 -16.26
C ASN A 107 4.72 4.68 -17.20
N ARG A 108 3.88 5.55 -16.65
CA ARG A 108 3.09 6.49 -17.43
C ARG A 108 3.95 7.49 -18.20
N PHE A 109 4.96 8.06 -17.56
CA PHE A 109 5.88 9.01 -18.18
C PHE A 109 6.57 8.42 -19.42
N THR A 110 7.17 7.23 -19.28
CA THR A 110 7.84 6.57 -20.40
C THR A 110 6.88 6.14 -21.51
N SER A 111 5.62 5.84 -21.19
CA SER A 111 4.59 5.54 -22.21
C SER A 111 4.29 6.74 -23.11
N ILE A 112 4.44 7.96 -22.58
CA ILE A 112 4.18 9.21 -23.29
C ILE A 112 5.45 9.68 -24.03
N VAL A 113 6.60 9.69 -23.36
CA VAL A 113 7.83 10.28 -23.90
C VAL A 113 8.59 9.31 -24.82
N PHE A 114 8.55 8.01 -24.53
CA PHE A 114 9.32 6.99 -25.26
C PHE A 114 8.45 5.79 -25.67
N PRO A 115 7.35 6.00 -26.43
CA PRO A 115 6.36 4.95 -26.71
C PRO A 115 6.96 3.73 -27.42
N SER A 116 7.94 3.93 -28.33
CA SER A 116 8.59 2.85 -29.07
C SER A 116 9.44 1.92 -28.20
N ARG A 117 10.01 2.43 -27.11
CA ARG A 117 10.87 1.65 -26.19
C ARG A 117 10.12 1.19 -24.94
N HIS A 118 9.00 1.84 -24.61
CA HIS A 118 8.21 1.59 -23.41
C HIS A 118 7.82 0.11 -23.27
N ILE A 119 7.18 -0.47 -24.29
CA ILE A 119 6.65 -1.83 -24.20
C ILE A 119 7.77 -2.84 -23.91
N THR A 120 8.88 -2.77 -24.64
CA THR A 120 10.02 -3.67 -24.49
C THR A 120 10.68 -3.50 -23.13
N PHE A 121 10.95 -2.26 -22.71
CA PHE A 121 11.59 -1.98 -21.43
C PHE A 121 10.78 -2.50 -20.25
N TRP A 122 9.49 -2.16 -20.18
CA TRP A 122 8.66 -2.54 -19.05
C TRP A 122 8.33 -4.02 -19.04
N ARG A 123 8.17 -4.67 -20.20
CA ARG A 123 7.96 -6.12 -20.24
C ARG A 123 9.16 -6.88 -19.65
N SER A 124 10.38 -6.43 -19.92
CA SER A 124 11.61 -7.07 -19.44
C SER A 124 11.95 -6.73 -17.98
N TYR A 125 11.78 -5.47 -17.56
CA TYR A 125 12.39 -4.99 -16.30
C TYR A 125 11.40 -4.69 -15.17
N HIS A 126 10.08 -4.69 -15.39
CA HIS A 126 9.13 -4.26 -14.35
C HIS A 126 9.27 -5.04 -13.03
N TRP A 127 9.44 -6.36 -13.07
CA TRP A 127 9.64 -7.16 -11.85
C TRP A 127 10.95 -6.84 -11.13
N HIS A 128 12.05 -6.66 -11.86
CA HIS A 128 13.35 -6.31 -11.28
C HIS A 128 13.32 -4.94 -10.61
N LEU A 129 12.72 -3.95 -11.29
CA LEU A 129 12.53 -2.61 -10.75
C LEU A 129 11.61 -2.62 -9.53
N GLN A 130 10.51 -3.37 -9.57
CA GLN A 130 9.60 -3.51 -8.44
C GLN A 130 10.31 -4.11 -7.22
N PHE A 131 11.08 -5.18 -7.42
CA PHE A 131 11.87 -5.81 -6.37
C PHE A 131 12.91 -4.83 -5.80
N ALA A 132 13.66 -4.15 -6.65
CA ALA A 132 14.67 -3.18 -6.22
C ALA A 132 14.06 -2.04 -5.39
N ILE A 133 12.92 -1.52 -5.82
CA ILE A 133 12.20 -0.44 -5.14
C ILE A 133 11.66 -0.89 -3.77
N HIS A 134 11.10 -2.10 -3.66
CA HIS A 134 10.68 -2.64 -2.36
C HIS A 134 11.86 -2.93 -1.44
N PHE A 135 12.97 -3.43 -1.98
CA PHE A 135 14.20 -3.66 -1.23
C PHE A 135 14.79 -2.35 -0.69
N LEU A 136 14.80 -1.29 -1.51
CA LEU A 136 15.18 0.05 -1.08
C LEU A 136 14.25 0.59 0.01
N SER A 137 12.94 0.41 -0.15
CA SER A 137 11.93 0.81 0.86
C SER A 137 12.16 0.08 2.19
N LEU A 138 12.50 -1.20 2.12
CA LEU A 138 12.86 -2.00 3.29
C LEU A 138 14.14 -1.49 3.95
N GLY A 139 15.19 -1.26 3.17
CA GLY A 139 16.47 -0.73 3.67
C GLY A 139 16.32 0.62 4.36
N ILE A 140 15.56 1.55 3.77
CA ILE A 140 15.26 2.85 4.38
C ILE A 140 14.46 2.67 5.68
N CYS A 141 13.46 1.78 5.68
CA CYS A 141 12.67 1.51 6.87
C CYS A 141 13.51 0.95 8.03
N VAL A 142 14.50 0.11 7.73
CA VAL A 142 15.43 -0.44 8.74
C VAL A 142 16.42 0.63 9.19
N ALA A 143 16.95 1.45 8.28
CA ALA A 143 17.95 2.49 8.62
C ALA A 143 17.38 3.67 9.41
N THR A 144 16.07 3.93 9.33
CA THR A 144 15.40 5.05 10.01
C THR A 144 14.73 4.66 11.33
N ARG A 145 14.86 3.40 11.75
CA ARG A 145 14.36 2.88 13.02
C ARG A 145 15.51 2.57 13.97
#